data_AF-J0NFY5-F1
#
_entry.id   AF-J0NFY5-F1
#
_cell.length_a   1.000
_cell.length_b   1.000
_cell.length_c   1.000
_cell.angle_alpha   90.00
_cell.angle_beta   90.00
_cell.angle_gamma   90.00
#
_symmetry.space_group_name_H-M   'P 1'
#
loop_
_entity.id
_entity.type
_entity.pdbx_description
1 polymer ?
#
loop_
_entity_poly.entity_id
_entity_poly.type
_entity_poly.pdbx_seq_one_letter_code
_entity_poly.pdbx_strand_id
1 'polypeptide(L)'
;MSSPETPAFEHRSVARVVTDRPARYGRQLTSHMGRKITTTWDEASSTGSLSFNREGPVVGVVGLTCDDDALVLTLRTAAERLDRLEQITGIHLARFGYKEGLTIVWTRDDGTPGSTQGPLSEEDMARMRAEREARRA
;
A
#
# COMPACT_ATOMS: atom_id res chain seq x y z
N MET A 1 -20.63 -0.28 27.67
CA MET A 1 -19.32 -0.72 27.16
C MET A 1 -19.48 -0.98 25.68
N SER A 2 -19.17 -0.01 24.83
CA SER A 2 -19.24 -0.20 23.38
C SER A 2 -17.92 -0.82 22.94
N SER A 3 -17.97 -2.07 22.47
CA SER A 3 -16.86 -2.65 21.70
C SER A 3 -16.57 -1.72 20.52
N PRO A 4 -15.31 -1.43 20.18
CA PRO A 4 -15.02 -0.79 18.90
C PRO A 4 -15.40 -1.79 17.81
N GLU A 5 -16.58 -1.59 17.23
CA GLU A 5 -17.01 -2.27 16.02
C GLU A 5 -15.95 -1.93 14.96
N THR A 6 -15.03 -2.86 14.72
CA THR A 6 -14.10 -2.74 13.60
C THR A 6 -15.01 -2.64 12.38
N PRO A 7 -14.99 -1.52 11.63
CA PRO A 7 -15.89 -1.39 10.49
C PRO A 7 -15.73 -2.62 9.60
N ALA A 8 -16.83 -3.28 9.32
CA ALA A 8 -16.84 -4.45 8.46
C ALA A 8 -16.47 -3.97 7.05
N PHE A 9 -15.18 -4.08 6.73
CA PHE A 9 -14.69 -3.77 5.39
C PHE A 9 -15.21 -4.84 4.43
N GLU A 10 -16.21 -4.46 3.65
CA GLU A 10 -16.94 -5.34 2.75
C GLU A 10 -16.16 -5.69 1.48
N HIS A 11 -15.21 -4.82 1.08
CA HIS A 11 -14.39 -5.02 -0.12
C HIS A 11 -12.96 -5.39 0.21
N ARG A 12 -12.42 -6.30 -0.61
CA ARG A 12 -11.02 -6.73 -0.59
C ARG A 12 -10.38 -6.52 -1.95
N SER A 13 -9.13 -6.05 -1.95
CA SER A 13 -8.29 -5.97 -3.14
C SER A 13 -6.90 -6.51 -2.82
N VAL A 14 -6.31 -7.27 -3.74
CA VAL A 14 -5.03 -7.96 -3.54
C VAL A 14 -4.05 -7.57 -4.63
N ALA A 15 -2.81 -7.26 -4.26
CA ALA A 15 -1.71 -7.07 -5.20
C ALA A 15 -0.56 -8.01 -4.85
N ARG A 16 -0.11 -8.81 -5.83
CA ARG A 16 1.11 -9.60 -5.76
C ARG A 16 2.22 -8.85 -6.46
N VAL A 17 3.18 -8.32 -5.70
CA VAL A 17 4.28 -7.52 -6.21
C VAL A 17 5.51 -8.41 -6.35
N VAL A 18 5.84 -8.80 -7.58
CA VAL A 18 7.00 -9.65 -7.88
C VAL A 18 8.29 -8.94 -7.52
N THR A 19 9.11 -9.54 -6.65
CA THR A 19 10.38 -9.00 -6.18
C THR A 19 11.21 -10.03 -5.42
N ASP A 20 12.52 -9.99 -5.59
CA ASP A 20 13.47 -10.80 -4.80
C ASP A 20 13.69 -10.25 -3.38
N ARG A 21 13.04 -9.13 -3.01
CA ARG A 21 13.27 -8.42 -1.75
C ARG A 21 11.97 -8.03 -1.02
N PRO A 22 11.03 -8.96 -0.79
CA PRO A 22 9.71 -8.63 -0.27
C PRO A 22 9.77 -8.01 1.14
N ALA A 23 10.58 -8.56 2.03
CA ALA A 23 10.73 -8.04 3.40
C ALA A 23 11.32 -6.62 3.43
N ARG A 24 12.22 -6.29 2.49
CA ARG A 24 12.79 -4.93 2.37
C ARG A 24 11.68 -3.92 2.06
N TYR A 25 10.85 -4.21 1.08
CA TYR A 25 9.78 -3.32 0.66
C TYR A 25 8.65 -3.22 1.70
N GLY A 26 8.32 -4.34 2.36
CA GLY A 26 7.39 -4.35 3.47
C GLY A 26 7.80 -3.41 4.60
N ARG A 27 9.06 -3.51 5.07
CA ARG A 27 9.63 -2.59 6.09
C ARG A 27 9.65 -1.13 5.64
N GLN A 28 10.04 -0.88 4.39
CA GLN A 28 10.10 0.47 3.88
C GLN A 28 8.71 1.11 3.84
N LEU A 29 7.70 0.34 3.45
CA LEU A 29 6.31 0.79 3.41
C LEU A 29 5.75 1.07 4.80
N THR A 30 5.91 0.14 5.75
CA THR A 30 5.44 0.33 7.13
C THR A 30 6.15 1.50 7.80
N SER A 31 7.48 1.60 7.68
CA SER A 31 8.26 2.73 8.21
C SER A 31 7.85 4.08 7.61
N HIS A 32 7.60 4.14 6.30
CA HIS A 32 7.19 5.37 5.64
C HIS A 32 5.78 5.81 6.07
N MET A 33 4.83 4.88 6.02
CA MET A 33 3.43 5.14 6.32
C MET A 33 3.19 5.38 7.81
N GLY A 34 4.00 4.79 8.69
CA GLY A 34 4.02 5.00 10.14
C GLY A 34 4.18 6.46 10.58
N ARG A 35 4.65 7.34 9.68
CA ARG A 35 4.69 8.79 9.93
C ARG A 35 3.31 9.45 9.97
N LYS A 36 2.28 8.79 9.45
CA LYS A 36 0.94 9.37 9.24
C LYS A 36 -0.20 8.46 9.68
N ILE A 37 0.02 7.16 9.73
CA ILE A 37 -0.98 6.15 10.09
C ILE A 37 -0.37 5.11 11.03
N THR A 38 -1.20 4.31 11.68
CA THR A 38 -0.71 3.18 12.48
C THR A 38 -0.21 2.05 11.58
N THR A 39 0.98 1.52 11.88
CA THR A 39 1.60 0.42 11.12
C THR A 39 2.33 -0.54 12.04
N THR A 40 2.42 -1.81 11.64
CA THR A 40 3.26 -2.81 12.31
C THR A 40 4.10 -3.57 11.30
N TRP A 41 5.26 -4.04 11.73
CA TRP A 41 6.08 -5.00 11.01
C TRP A 41 6.65 -5.99 12.02
N ASP A 42 6.52 -7.28 11.72
CA ASP A 42 7.09 -8.38 12.48
C ASP A 42 8.19 -9.03 11.64
N GLU A 43 9.44 -8.90 12.10
CA GLU A 43 10.61 -9.47 11.44
C GLU A 43 10.63 -11.00 11.50
N ALA A 44 10.07 -11.60 12.56
CA ALA A 44 10.11 -13.04 12.74
C ALA A 44 9.19 -13.75 11.74
N SER A 45 8.00 -13.19 11.50
CA SER A 45 7.05 -13.72 10.52
C SER A 45 7.17 -13.08 9.13
N SER A 46 8.00 -12.04 8.97
CA SER A 46 8.08 -11.24 7.73
C SER A 46 6.70 -10.75 7.25
N THR A 47 5.87 -10.32 8.20
CA THR A 47 4.53 -9.79 7.95
C THR A 47 4.39 -8.37 8.49
N GLY A 48 3.40 -7.64 8.00
CA GLY A 48 3.09 -6.31 8.48
C GLY A 48 1.65 -5.89 8.27
N SER A 49 1.30 -4.75 8.83
CA SER A 49 -0.02 -4.15 8.65
C SER A 49 0.05 -2.63 8.53
N LEU A 50 -0.89 -2.05 7.78
CA LEU A 50 -1.16 -0.61 7.72
C LEU A 50 -2.63 -0.39 8.09
N SER A 51 -2.90 0.49 9.04
CA SER A 51 -4.26 0.87 9.45
C SER A 51 -4.49 2.34 9.15
N PHE A 52 -5.29 2.65 8.13
CA PHE A 52 -5.53 4.03 7.69
C PHE A 52 -6.46 4.78 8.66
N ASN A 53 -5.89 5.40 9.69
CA ASN A 53 -6.59 6.12 10.76
C ASN A 53 -6.15 7.57 10.93
N ARG A 54 -5.59 8.18 9.87
CA ARG A 54 -5.02 9.54 9.92
C ARG A 54 -6.00 10.62 10.36
N GLU A 55 -7.27 10.48 10.00
CA GLU A 55 -8.32 11.51 10.17
C GLU A 55 -9.41 11.07 11.16
N GLY A 56 -9.16 10.02 11.96
CA GLY A 56 -10.12 9.49 12.92
C GLY A 56 -10.22 7.96 12.85
N PRO A 57 -11.42 7.38 12.72
CA PRO A 57 -11.60 5.92 12.64
C PRO A 57 -10.77 5.27 11.53
N VAL A 58 -10.47 3.98 11.69
CA VAL A 58 -9.80 3.20 10.66
C VAL A 58 -10.73 3.08 9.44
N VAL A 59 -10.31 3.61 8.30
CA VAL A 59 -11.08 3.55 7.04
C VAL A 59 -10.62 2.43 6.11
N GLY A 60 -9.52 1.77 6.42
CA GLY A 60 -9.06 0.60 5.69
C GLY A 60 -7.79 0.01 6.29
N VAL A 61 -7.55 -1.26 6.00
CA VAL A 61 -6.39 -2.01 6.50
C VAL A 61 -5.70 -2.70 5.33
N VAL A 62 -4.37 -2.67 5.30
CA VAL A 62 -3.55 -3.45 4.38
C VAL A 62 -2.73 -4.44 5.18
N GLY A 63 -2.90 -5.74 4.92
CA GLY A 63 -1.98 -6.78 5.37
C GLY A 63 -0.84 -6.94 4.37
N LEU A 64 0.37 -7.17 4.88
CA LEU A 64 1.59 -7.41 4.11
C LEU A 64 2.13 -8.79 4.47
N THR A 65 2.40 -9.61 3.47
CA THR A 65 2.97 -10.95 3.64
C THR A 65 4.08 -11.14 2.61
N CYS A 66 5.22 -11.67 3.06
CA CYS A 66 6.29 -12.06 2.16
C CYS A 66 6.07 -13.51 1.71
N ASP A 67 6.04 -13.71 0.40
CA ASP A 67 6.26 -15.00 -0.25
C ASP A 67 7.71 -15.05 -0.79
N ASP A 68 8.13 -16.20 -1.32
CA ASP A 68 9.51 -16.41 -1.80
C ASP A 68 9.95 -15.42 -2.89
N ASP A 69 9.04 -15.03 -3.79
CA ASP A 69 9.31 -14.19 -4.96
C ASP A 69 8.41 -12.93 -5.02
N ALA A 70 7.66 -12.65 -3.96
CA ALA A 70 6.69 -11.56 -3.97
C ALA A 70 6.37 -10.97 -2.60
N LEU A 71 6.05 -9.68 -2.59
CA LEU A 71 5.33 -9.04 -1.50
C LEU A 71 3.84 -9.05 -1.84
N VAL A 72 3.04 -9.73 -1.03
CA VAL A 72 1.58 -9.79 -1.18
C VAL A 72 0.95 -8.73 -0.29
N LEU A 73 0.10 -7.90 -0.88
CA LEU A 73 -0.68 -6.87 -0.21
C LEU A 73 -2.15 -7.28 -0.24
N THR A 74 -2.80 -7.26 0.92
CA THR A 74 -4.25 -7.50 1.02
C THR A 74 -4.92 -6.28 1.63
N LEU A 75 -5.54 -5.46 0.80
CA LEU A 75 -6.34 -4.30 1.21
C LEU A 75 -7.77 -4.74 1.55
N ARG A 76 -8.29 -4.23 2.66
CA ARG A 76 -9.70 -4.31 3.05
C ARG A 76 -10.21 -2.91 3.37
N THR A 77 -11.29 -2.48 2.72
CA THR A 77 -11.89 -1.15 2.95
C THR A 77 -13.35 -1.10 2.47
N ALA A 78 -13.99 0.07 2.57
CA ALA A 78 -15.30 0.35 1.99
C ALA A 78 -15.17 0.73 0.50
N ALA A 79 -16.25 0.57 -0.28
CA ALA A 79 -16.22 0.74 -1.74
C ALA A 79 -15.66 2.10 -2.17
N GLU A 80 -16.11 3.18 -1.52
CA GLU A 80 -15.73 4.55 -1.84
C GLU A 80 -14.27 4.89 -1.51
N ARG A 81 -13.56 4.00 -0.83
CA ARG A 81 -12.16 4.16 -0.42
C ARG A 81 -11.21 3.26 -1.20
N LEU A 82 -11.72 2.25 -1.90
CA LEU A 82 -10.94 1.21 -2.56
C LEU A 82 -9.89 1.80 -3.50
N ASP A 83 -10.31 2.55 -4.52
CA ASP A 83 -9.43 3.21 -5.50
C ASP A 83 -8.33 4.05 -4.83
N ARG A 84 -8.72 4.82 -3.80
CA ARG A 84 -7.80 5.73 -3.12
C ARG A 84 -6.75 4.98 -2.31
N LEU A 85 -7.14 3.93 -1.58
CA LEU A 85 -6.21 3.19 -0.74
C LEU A 85 -5.31 2.26 -1.57
N GLU A 86 -5.81 1.70 -2.67
CA GLU A 86 -4.98 1.02 -3.67
C GLU A 86 -3.91 1.99 -4.22
N GLN A 87 -4.33 3.18 -4.67
CA GLN A 87 -3.41 4.19 -5.20
C GLN A 87 -2.36 4.64 -4.20
N ILE A 88 -2.75 4.95 -2.96
CA ILE A 88 -1.81 5.40 -1.93
C ILE A 88 -0.78 4.30 -1.64
N THR A 89 -1.23 3.07 -1.44
CA THR A 89 -0.34 1.96 -1.09
C THR A 89 0.58 1.61 -2.25
N GLY A 90 0.03 1.46 -3.45
CA GLY A 90 0.78 1.07 -4.64
C GLY A 90 1.78 2.12 -5.10
N ILE A 91 1.43 3.42 -5.07
CA ILE A 91 2.36 4.47 -5.54
C ILE A 91 3.59 4.58 -4.65
N HIS A 92 3.48 4.31 -3.34
CA HIS A 92 4.64 4.32 -2.45
C HIS A 92 5.61 3.19 -2.79
N LEU A 93 5.10 1.98 -3.01
CA LEU A 93 5.94 0.84 -3.43
C LEU A 93 6.55 1.06 -4.82
N ALA A 94 5.77 1.53 -5.80
CA ALA A 94 6.28 1.83 -7.14
C ALA A 94 7.42 2.86 -7.09
N ARG A 95 7.30 3.88 -6.23
CA ARG A 95 8.36 4.87 -5.99
C ARG A 95 9.57 4.29 -5.28
N PHE A 96 9.40 3.34 -4.35
CA PHE A 96 10.53 2.71 -3.66
C PHE A 96 11.33 1.80 -4.59
N GLY A 97 10.65 1.06 -5.45
CA GLY A 97 11.27 0.11 -6.38
C GLY A 97 11.33 0.58 -7.82
N TYR A 98 11.29 1.90 -8.09
CA TYR A 98 11.29 2.40 -9.47
C TYR A 98 12.55 1.95 -10.24
N LYS A 99 13.72 1.94 -9.58
CA LYS A 99 14.97 1.41 -10.17
C LYS A 99 14.94 -0.08 -10.47
N GLU A 100 14.08 -0.81 -9.77
CA GLU A 100 13.89 -2.25 -9.89
C GLU A 100 12.67 -2.56 -10.78
N GLY A 101 12.02 -1.54 -11.38
CA GLY A 101 10.89 -1.72 -12.27
C GLY A 101 9.62 -2.25 -11.59
N LEU A 102 9.46 -2.02 -10.28
CA LEU A 102 8.29 -2.54 -9.56
C LEU A 102 6.97 -2.05 -10.16
N THR A 103 6.08 -3.02 -10.39
CA THR A 103 4.70 -2.80 -10.82
C THR A 103 3.75 -3.40 -9.80
N ILE A 104 2.78 -2.60 -9.35
CA ILE A 104 1.77 -2.99 -8.37
C ILE A 104 0.45 -3.04 -9.12
N VAL A 105 -0.09 -4.22 -9.31
CA VAL A 105 -1.40 -4.44 -9.96
C VAL A 105 -2.35 -5.00 -8.92
N TRP A 106 -3.46 -4.32 -8.71
CA TRP A 106 -4.50 -4.74 -7.79
C TRP A 106 -5.57 -5.56 -8.49
N THR A 107 -6.08 -6.59 -7.81
CA THR A 107 -7.24 -7.40 -8.24
C THR A 107 -8.27 -7.40 -7.13
N ARG A 108 -9.49 -6.98 -7.45
CA ARG A 108 -10.59 -6.88 -6.49
C ARG A 108 -11.25 -8.23 -6.29
N ASP A 109 -11.95 -8.38 -5.17
CA ASP A 109 -12.65 -9.61 -4.80
C ASP A 109 -13.81 -9.97 -5.72
N ASP A 110 -14.41 -8.99 -6.39
CA ASP A 110 -15.40 -9.17 -7.47
C ASP A 110 -14.77 -9.61 -8.81
N GLY A 111 -13.45 -9.77 -8.87
CA GLY A 111 -12.70 -10.14 -10.07
C GLY A 111 -12.44 -8.98 -11.04
N THR A 112 -12.90 -7.77 -10.73
CA THR A 112 -12.59 -6.60 -11.55
C THR A 112 -11.13 -6.16 -11.35
N PRO A 113 -10.47 -5.63 -12.40
CA PRO A 113 -9.16 -5.02 -12.25
C PRO A 113 -9.23 -3.83 -11.29
N GLY A 114 -8.32 -3.81 -10.31
CA GLY A 114 -8.06 -2.62 -9.51
C GLY A 114 -7.13 -1.64 -10.22
N SER A 115 -6.61 -0.67 -9.48
CA SER A 115 -5.62 0.26 -10.02
C SER A 115 -4.25 -0.39 -10.26
N THR A 116 -3.43 0.26 -11.09
CA THR A 116 -2.04 -0.14 -11.35
C THR A 116 -1.10 1.03 -11.09
N GLN A 117 0.02 0.77 -10.40
CA GLN A 117 1.09 1.75 -10.19
C GLN A 117 2.44 1.18 -10.60
N GLY A 118 3.20 1.98 -11.35
CA GLY A 118 4.48 1.56 -11.89
C GLY A 118 4.37 0.74 -13.18
N PRO A 119 5.51 0.35 -13.78
CA PRO A 119 6.85 0.78 -13.40
C PRO A 119 7.01 2.29 -13.63
N LEU A 120 7.69 2.98 -12.71
CA LEU A 120 7.92 4.42 -12.83
C LEU A 120 9.27 4.69 -13.50
N SER A 121 9.28 5.58 -14.49
CA SER A 121 10.50 6.05 -15.13
C SER A 121 11.22 7.11 -14.28
N GLU A 122 12.47 7.43 -14.64
CA GLU A 122 13.18 8.57 -14.04
C GLU A 122 12.46 9.90 -14.28
N GLU A 123 11.84 10.06 -15.46
CA GLU A 123 11.04 11.22 -15.81
C GLU A 123 9.80 11.33 -14.92
N ASP A 124 9.10 10.23 -14.65
CA ASP A 124 7.96 10.21 -13.72
C ASP A 124 8.39 10.64 -12.32
N MET A 125 9.55 10.16 -11.86
CA MET A 125 10.11 10.55 -10.56
C MET A 125 10.56 12.02 -10.52
N ALA A 126 11.08 12.56 -11.62
CA ALA A 126 11.41 13.98 -11.74
C ALA A 126 10.14 14.85 -11.69
N ARG A 127 9.12 14.50 -12.48
CA ARG A 127 7.83 15.19 -12.52
C ARG A 127 7.14 15.21 -11.15
N MET A 128 7.06 14.06 -10.47
CA MET A 128 6.48 13.98 -9.13
C MET A 128 7.23 14.81 -8.08
N ARG A 129 8.56 14.93 -8.20
CA ARG A 129 9.37 15.79 -7.32
C ARG A 129 9.05 17.27 -7.58
N ALA A 130 9.05 17.69 -8.83
CA ALA A 130 8.72 19.06 -9.23
C ALA A 130 7.31 19.46 -8.78
N GLU A 131 6.30 18.60 -8.99
CA GLU A 131 4.93 18.84 -8.53
C GLU A 131 4.84 18.98 -7.00
N ARG A 132 5.61 18.19 -6.26
CA ARG A 132 5.64 18.26 -4.79
C ARG A 132 6.28 19.55 -4.30
N GLU A 133 7.34 20.01 -4.97
CA GLU A 133 8.00 21.28 -4.67
C GLU A 133 7.07 22.46 -4.97
N ALA A 134 6.39 22.45 -6.12
CA ALA A 134 5.41 23.46 -6.48
C ALA A 134 4.23 23.55 -5.51
N ARG A 135 3.79 22.43 -4.92
CA ARG A 135 2.73 22.42 -3.87
C ARG A 135 3.20 22.91 -2.50
N ARG A 136 4.52 23.01 -2.29
CA ARG A 136 5.13 23.45 -1.02
C ARG A 136 5.60 24.90 -1.05
N ALA A 137 5.81 25.45 -2.23
CA ALA A 137 6.04 26.87 -2.48
C ALA A 137 4.71 27.65 -2.33
#